data_AF-A0A7S2FFI6-F1
#
_entry.id   AF-A0A7S2FFI6-F1
#
_cell.length_a   1.000
_cell.length_b   1.000
_cell.length_c   1.000
_cell.angle_alpha   90.00
_cell.angle_beta   90.00
_cell.angle_gamma   90.00
#
_symmetry.space_group_name_H-M   'P 1'
#
loop_
_entity.id
_entity.type
_entity.pdbx_description
1 polymer ?
#
loop_
_entity_poly.entity_id
_entity_poly.type
_entity_poly.pdbx_seq_one_letter_code
_entity_poly.pdbx_strand_id
1 'polypeptide(L)'
;ATVLDMFDRQPSLVGIAHSRGPYEGETSLHLLVVNDRETELMRALKLVSGRLSVNEAKTVMLSQASGRFFHDLPMRHYGGSVVAYCACFGLKSAIRLMMRLFAFLDLNDNPCHIT
;
A
#
# COMPACT_ATOMS: atom_id res chain seq x y z
N ALA A 1 -6.01 -4.93 21.92
CA ALA A 1 -4.84 -4.58 21.08
C ALA A 1 -5.36 -4.15 19.73
N THR A 2 -4.94 -2.99 19.24
CA THR A 2 -5.28 -2.55 17.87
C THR A 2 -4.39 -3.27 16.86
N VAL A 3 -4.79 -3.31 15.58
CA VAL A 3 -3.97 -3.87 14.50
C VAL A 3 -2.59 -3.18 14.43
N LEU A 4 -2.53 -1.89 14.77
CA LEU A 4 -1.27 -1.15 14.81
C LEU A 4 -0.34 -1.61 15.94
N ASP A 5 -0.89 -1.97 17.11
CA ASP A 5 -0.08 -2.53 18.20
C ASP A 5 0.54 -3.88 17.80
N MET A 6 -0.10 -4.61 16.88
CA MET A 6 0.46 -5.83 16.31
C MET A 6 1.61 -5.51 15.35
N PHE A 7 1.48 -4.49 14.50
CA PHE A 7 2.57 -4.05 13.61
C PHE A 7 3.77 -3.52 14.38
N ASP A 8 3.58 -2.86 15.51
CA ASP A 8 4.70 -2.46 16.38
C ASP A 8 5.44 -3.65 16.98
N ARG A 9 4.74 -4.74 17.29
CA ARG A 9 5.38 -5.95 17.82
C ARG A 9 6.03 -6.78 16.73
N GLN A 10 5.41 -6.82 15.55
CA GLN A 10 5.87 -7.60 14.40
C GLN A 10 5.64 -6.80 13.09
N PRO A 11 6.60 -5.93 12.70
CA PRO A 11 6.44 -5.04 11.55
C PRO A 11 6.24 -5.75 10.21
N SER A 12 6.74 -6.98 10.06
CA SER A 12 6.60 -7.76 8.83
C SER A 12 5.15 -8.12 8.49
N LEU A 13 4.24 -8.09 9.48
CA LEU A 13 2.81 -8.31 9.27
C LEU A 13 2.17 -7.25 8.35
N VAL A 14 2.75 -6.04 8.26
CA VAL A 14 2.26 -4.97 7.35
C VAL A 14 2.30 -5.43 5.89
N GLY A 15 3.31 -6.23 5.54
CA GLY A 15 3.57 -6.69 4.18
C GLY A 15 2.94 -8.03 3.80
N ILE A 16 2.19 -8.67 4.71
CA ILE A 16 1.52 -9.92 4.37
C ILE A 16 0.42 -9.61 3.35
N ALA A 17 0.63 -10.13 2.14
CA ALA A 17 -0.32 -10.04 1.05
C ALA A 17 -1.21 -11.29 1.02
N HIS A 18 -2.45 -11.12 0.57
CA HIS A 18 -3.29 -12.26 0.19
C HIS A 18 -2.59 -13.07 -0.90
N SER A 19 -2.33 -14.35 -0.64
CA SER A 19 -1.48 -15.18 -1.50
C SER A 19 -2.19 -15.74 -2.73
N ARG A 20 -3.51 -15.95 -2.67
CA ARG A 20 -4.33 -16.47 -3.78
C ARG A 20 -5.79 -16.02 -3.65
N GLY A 21 -6.48 -15.95 -4.79
CA GLY A 21 -7.92 -15.77 -4.85
C GLY A 21 -8.34 -14.35 -5.29
N PRO A 22 -9.59 -13.93 -5.01
CA PRO A 22 -10.12 -12.69 -5.55
C PRO A 22 -9.35 -11.44 -5.11
N TYR A 23 -8.73 -11.47 -3.93
CA TYR A 23 -8.01 -10.35 -3.33
C TYR A 23 -6.48 -10.49 -3.41
N GLU A 24 -5.97 -11.36 -4.30
CA GLU A 24 -4.53 -11.61 -4.43
C GLU A 24 -3.70 -10.33 -4.47
N GLY A 25 -2.61 -10.33 -3.69
CA GLY A 25 -1.66 -9.25 -3.61
C GLY A 25 -2.08 -8.05 -2.75
N GLU A 26 -3.34 -7.98 -2.30
CA GLU A 26 -3.78 -6.96 -1.34
C GLU A 26 -3.09 -7.14 0.02
N THR A 27 -2.63 -6.03 0.58
CA THR A 27 -1.97 -5.97 1.90
C THR A 27 -2.74 -5.06 2.85
N SER A 28 -2.33 -5.05 4.12
CA SER A 28 -2.87 -4.15 5.14
C SER A 28 -2.77 -2.66 4.73
N LEU A 29 -1.75 -2.28 3.96
CA LEU A 29 -1.62 -0.89 3.49
C LEU A 29 -2.76 -0.49 2.54
N HIS A 30 -3.18 -1.38 1.63
CA HIS A 30 -4.31 -1.14 0.75
C HIS A 30 -5.60 -0.95 1.55
N LEU A 31 -5.82 -1.80 2.55
CA LEU A 31 -6.97 -1.73 3.46
C LEU A 31 -7.01 -0.40 4.23
N LEU A 32 -5.87 0.08 4.71
CA LEU A 32 -5.81 1.38 5.39
C LEU A 32 -6.17 2.55 4.46
N VAL A 33 -5.79 2.46 3.18
CA VAL A 33 -6.14 3.49 2.18
C VAL A 33 -7.64 3.52 1.92
N VAL A 34 -8.24 2.37 1.57
CA VAL A 34 -9.67 2.32 1.19
C VAL A 34 -10.63 2.63 2.34
N ASN A 35 -10.16 2.50 3.59
CA ASN A 35 -10.92 2.84 4.80
C ASN A 35 -10.62 4.26 5.35
N ASP A 36 -9.94 5.12 4.58
CA ASP A 36 -9.60 6.49 4.97
C ASP A 36 -8.85 6.60 6.32
N ARG A 37 -7.93 5.64 6.56
CA ARG A 37 -7.13 5.57 7.80
C ARG A 37 -5.74 6.18 7.59
N GLU A 38 -5.68 7.43 7.10
CA GLU A 38 -4.42 8.07 6.70
C GLU A 38 -3.41 8.17 7.86
N THR A 39 -3.88 8.44 9.09
CA THR A 39 -3.00 8.54 10.27
C THR A 39 -2.34 7.19 10.57
N GLU A 40 -3.11 6.11 10.53
CA GLU A 40 -2.64 4.75 10.75
C GLU A 40 -1.73 4.28 9.61
N LEU A 41 -2.07 4.63 8.37
CA LEU A 41 -1.23 4.40 7.20
C LEU A 41 0.13 5.06 7.38
N MET A 42 0.18 6.34 7.76
CA MET A 42 1.44 7.05 7.99
C MET A 42 2.27 6.41 9.11
N ARG A 43 1.64 5.89 10.16
CA ARG A 43 2.33 5.12 11.21
C ARG A 43 2.91 3.81 10.66
N ALA A 44 2.14 3.07 9.86
CA ALA A 44 2.60 1.84 9.22
C ALA A 44 3.77 2.09 8.25
N LEU A 45 3.72 3.16 7.45
CA LEU A 45 4.81 3.54 6.54
C LEU A 45 6.11 3.85 7.28
N LYS A 46 6.03 4.54 8.43
CA LYS A 46 7.20 4.78 9.29
C LYS A 46 7.76 3.49 9.88
N LEU A 47 6.89 2.54 10.25
CA LEU A 47 7.33 1.22 10.72
C LEU A 47 8.06 0.45 9.62
N VAL A 48 7.50 0.42 8.40
CA VAL A 48 8.13 -0.22 7.24
C VAL A 48 9.50 0.38 6.97
N SER A 49 9.62 1.71 6.95
CA SER A 49 10.89 2.41 6.68
C SER A 49 11.92 2.25 7.81
N GLY A 50 11.49 2.28 9.07
CA GLY A 50 12.39 2.30 10.22
C GLY A 50 12.73 0.93 10.81
N ARG A 51 11.97 -0.13 10.50
CA ARG A 51 12.10 -1.43 11.17
C ARG A 51 12.19 -2.64 10.25
N LEU A 52 11.92 -2.49 8.95
CA LEU A 52 12.16 -3.54 7.96
C LEU A 52 13.49 -3.29 7.25
N SER A 53 14.11 -4.35 6.75
CA SER A 53 15.22 -4.22 5.81
C SER A 53 14.76 -3.55 4.52
N VAL A 54 15.70 -3.00 3.75
CA VAL A 54 15.40 -2.36 2.46
C VAL A 54 14.66 -3.31 1.51
N ASN A 55 15.03 -4.60 1.50
CA ASN A 55 14.39 -5.60 0.63
C ASN A 55 12.97 -5.92 1.07
N GLU A 56 12.73 -6.09 2.37
CA GLU A 56 11.38 -6.29 2.90
C GLU A 56 10.50 -5.05 2.65
N ALA A 57 11.03 -3.85 2.86
CA ALA A 57 10.33 -2.61 2.57
C ALA A 57 9.97 -2.49 1.08
N LYS A 58 10.88 -2.88 0.18
CA LYS A 58 10.58 -2.97 -1.26
C LYS A 58 9.45 -3.95 -1.54
N THR A 59 9.50 -5.15 -0.98
CA THR A 59 8.42 -6.15 -1.14
C THR A 59 7.07 -5.60 -0.68
N VAL A 60 7.03 -4.92 0.48
CA VAL A 60 5.80 -4.31 1.00
C VAL A 60 5.30 -3.18 0.09
N MET A 61 6.18 -2.24 -0.26
CA MET A 61 5.80 -1.01 -0.97
C MET A 61 5.51 -1.23 -2.46
N LEU A 62 6.08 -2.28 -3.07
CA LEU A 62 5.86 -2.64 -4.47
C LEU A 62 4.78 -3.71 -4.66
N SER A 63 4.16 -4.17 -3.56
CA SER A 63 3.00 -5.07 -3.59
C SER A 63 1.88 -4.51 -4.48
N GLN A 64 1.28 -5.40 -5.27
CA GLN A 64 0.19 -5.08 -6.20
C GLN A 64 -1.06 -5.86 -5.81
N ALA A 65 -2.16 -5.17 -5.53
CA ALA A 65 -3.50 -5.74 -5.52
C ALA A 65 -3.88 -6.16 -6.95
N SER A 66 -3.68 -7.44 -7.29
CA SER A 66 -3.78 -7.99 -8.65
C SER A 66 -4.86 -9.07 -8.81
N GLY A 67 -5.52 -9.45 -7.72
CA GLY A 67 -6.65 -10.38 -7.77
C GLY A 67 -7.80 -9.85 -8.63
N ARG A 68 -8.60 -10.78 -9.20
CA ARG A 68 -9.71 -10.46 -10.11
C ARG A 68 -10.69 -9.39 -9.58
N PHE A 69 -10.84 -9.28 -8.26
CA PHE A 69 -11.71 -8.28 -7.64
C PHE A 69 -11.28 -6.84 -7.98
N PHE A 70 -9.99 -6.59 -8.21
CA PHE A 70 -9.44 -5.25 -8.50
C PHE A 70 -9.48 -4.85 -9.98
N HIS A 71 -9.90 -5.77 -10.85
CA HIS A 71 -9.93 -5.59 -12.30
C HIS A 71 -11.32 -5.78 -12.91
N ASP A 72 -12.15 -6.62 -12.31
CA ASP A 72 -13.47 -6.95 -12.84
C ASP A 72 -14.55 -5.96 -12.37
N LEU A 73 -15.49 -5.65 -13.27
CA LEU A 73 -16.71 -4.92 -12.91
C LEU A 73 -17.48 -5.66 -11.80
N PRO A 74 -18.12 -4.94 -10.85
CA PRO A 74 -18.39 -3.50 -10.83
C PRO A 74 -17.24 -2.65 -10.24
N MET A 75 -16.10 -3.26 -9.93
CA MET A 75 -15.03 -2.57 -9.24
C MET A 75 -14.21 -1.72 -10.21
N ARG A 76 -13.83 -0.51 -9.79
CA ARG A 76 -12.94 0.37 -10.55
C ARG A 76 -11.50 0.01 -10.25
N HIS A 77 -10.67 0.01 -11.28
CA HIS A 77 -9.24 -0.19 -11.15
C HIS A 77 -8.54 1.10 -10.71
N TYR A 78 -7.74 1.02 -9.62
CA TYR A 78 -7.05 2.15 -9.01
C TYR A 78 -5.52 2.13 -9.17
N GLY A 79 -4.99 1.25 -10.05
CA GLY A 79 -3.57 0.94 -10.13
C GLY A 79 -3.13 0.16 -8.90
N GLY A 80 -2.88 -1.14 -9.02
CA GLY A 80 -2.76 -2.08 -7.89
C GLY A 80 -1.76 -1.75 -6.77
N SER A 81 -0.92 -0.71 -6.88
CA SER A 81 0.00 -0.28 -5.83
C SER A 81 -0.66 0.58 -4.75
N VAL A 82 -0.09 0.54 -3.53
CA VAL A 82 -0.50 1.42 -2.41
C VAL A 82 -0.40 2.91 -2.78
N VAL A 83 0.63 3.31 -3.55
CA VAL A 83 0.81 4.71 -3.98
C VAL A 83 -0.33 5.15 -4.89
N ALA A 84 -0.71 4.31 -5.86
CA ALA A 84 -1.79 4.62 -6.80
C ALA A 84 -3.16 4.62 -6.09
N TYR A 85 -3.41 3.71 -5.15
CA TYR A 85 -4.55 3.79 -4.25
C TYR A 85 -4.57 5.14 -3.50
N CYS A 86 -3.46 5.56 -2.88
CA CYS A 86 -3.43 6.85 -2.18
C CYS A 86 -3.74 8.03 -3.12
N ALA A 87 -3.30 7.96 -4.38
CA ALA A 87 -3.61 8.98 -5.39
C ALA A 87 -5.10 9.02 -5.73
N CYS A 88 -5.73 7.86 -5.97
CA CYS A 88 -7.16 7.75 -6.26
C CYS A 88 -8.05 8.20 -5.09
N PHE A 89 -7.64 7.93 -3.85
CA PHE A 89 -8.38 8.29 -2.63
C PHE A 89 -7.97 9.65 -2.04
N GLY A 90 -7.05 10.38 -2.67
CA GLY A 90 -6.69 11.74 -2.27
C GLY A 90 -5.83 11.86 -1.00
N LEU A 91 -5.13 10.80 -0.59
CA LEU A 91 -4.29 10.74 0.62
C LEU A 91 -2.92 11.40 0.40
N LYS A 92 -2.91 12.71 0.18
CA LYS A 92 -1.72 13.48 -0.23
C LYS A 92 -0.61 13.45 0.81
N SER A 93 -0.93 13.37 2.10
CA SER A 93 0.08 13.37 3.17
C SER A 93 0.82 12.04 3.21
N ALA A 94 0.11 10.94 3.01
CA ALA A 94 0.69 9.61 2.85
C ALA A 94 1.62 9.54 1.62
N ILE A 95 1.21 10.08 0.46
CA ILE A 95 2.06 10.13 -0.75
C ILE A 95 3.36 10.88 -0.48
N ARG A 96 3.27 12.10 0.08
CA ARG A 96 4.45 12.91 0.42
C ARG A 96 5.38 12.18 1.39
N LEU A 97 4.82 11.46 2.36
CA LEU A 97 5.62 10.67 3.29
C LEU A 97 6.31 9.50 2.58
N MET A 98 5.59 8.77 1.71
CA MET A 98 6.17 7.66 0.94
C MET A 98 7.36 8.12 0.09
N MET A 99 7.22 9.24 -0.64
CA MET A 99 8.30 9.80 -1.45
C MET A 99 9.53 10.22 -0.63
N ARG A 100 9.34 10.60 0.65
CA ARG A 100 10.46 10.95 1.55
C ARG A 100 11.15 9.72 2.15
N LEU A 101 10.38 8.68 2.46
CA LEU A 101 10.88 7.50 3.17
C LEU A 101 11.46 6.43 2.25
N PHE A 102 11.00 6.35 1.00
CA PHE A 102 11.32 5.26 0.09
C PHE A 102 11.89 5.80 -1.22
N ALA A 103 13.19 6.01 -1.26
CA ALA A 103 13.90 6.54 -2.43
C ALA A 103 13.82 5.68 -3.70
N PHE A 104 13.33 4.44 -3.59
CA PHE A 104 13.10 3.54 -4.73
C PHE A 104 11.71 3.68 -5.33
N LEU A 105 10.81 4.45 -4.71
CA LEU A 105 9.53 4.78 -5.32
C LEU A 105 9.74 5.94 -6.30
N ASP A 106 9.28 5.74 -7.52
CA ASP A 106 9.33 6.73 -8.57
C ASP A 106 7.94 6.94 -9.15
N LEU A 107 7.64 8.19 -9.52
CA LEU A 107 6.42 8.50 -10.24
C LEU A 107 6.71 8.23 -11.72
N ASN A 108 6.01 7.25 -12.29
CA ASN A 108 6.20 6.90 -13.69
C ASN A 108 5.88 8.11 -14.58
N ASP A 109 6.77 8.41 -15.54
CA ASP A 109 6.56 9.44 -16.56
C ASP A 109 5.41 9.12 -17.53
N ASN A 110 4.96 7.85 -17.55
CA ASN A 110 3.84 7.45 -18.38
C ASN A 110 2.51 7.91 -17.76
N PRO A 111 1.73 8.77 -18.45
CA PRO A 111 0.43 9.19 -17.96
C PRO A 111 -0.51 8.00 -17.80
N CYS A 112 -1.26 7.99 -16.70
CA CYS A 112 -2.28 6.98 -16.47
C CYS A 112 -3.42 7.19 -17.48
N HIS A 113 -3.59 6.26 -18.42
CA HIS A 113 -4.72 6.29 -19.35
C HIS A 113 -5.93 5.65 -18.67
N ILE A 114 -6.94 6.46 -18.35
CA ILE A 114 -8.24 5.94 -17.95
C ILE A 114 -8.89 5.36 -19.21
N THR A 115 -8.91 4.03 -19.33
CA THR A 115 -9.69 3.29 -20.34
C THR A 115 -11.05 2.91 -19.79
#